data_AF-A0A2M4CNU6-F1
#
_entry.id   AF-A0A2M4CNU6-F1
#
_cell.length_a   1.000
_cell.length_b   1.000
_cell.length_c   1.000
_cell.angle_alpha   90.00
_cell.angle_beta   90.00
_cell.angle_gamma   90.00
#
_symmetry.space_group_name_H-M   'P 1'
#
loop_
_entity.id
_entity.type
_entity.pdbx_description
1 polymer ?
#
loop_
_entity_poly.entity_id
_entity_poly.type
_entity_poly.pdbx_seq_one_letter_code
_entity_poly.pdbx_strand_id
1 'polypeptide(L)'
;MKHATRSGQGAIALLLVVLGTLLQGTAAEPNPDLGINLRIAATSTIATAAKDMKTTFDDLDAYNTPLVNDYPAMVKIKTGITNITIGIAAGGMALADQVLYLTQNNSNNVNAAFAPVFASIVSFRNLLQTGLTVPMAAISSQSNITRDKLNINFRDLVTRLNTLNSTMEALRAGLAAARTASVTSPPLNTNLLNKFVFPYHYTDVKDALLAIKATIGSTTNIARELIDNIKDADDFITTASDAALSEMDTVTLTDQSFEGELINIGASINVAVTDMVDQLYIPQTEILTTSKSMLESISTYNSSFKPTLITLNTTLNNAYNFEGLFTNYTVTLNRSIASTASIDNLFKQEFCPVILAQIRSLLASGPYATFCYKKYSDLLTNQFSITSYDQVECKDIEQTRLYTLQQMT
;
A
#
# COMPACT_ATOMS: atom_id res chain seq x y z
N MET A 1 -16.14 -41.87 -71.41
CA MET A 1 -16.81 -42.68 -70.35
C MET A 1 -15.76 -43.48 -69.58
N LYS A 2 -15.43 -43.06 -68.36
CA LYS A 2 -15.12 -43.88 -67.17
C LYS A 2 -14.45 -43.00 -66.11
N HIS A 3 -15.29 -42.21 -65.44
CA HIS A 3 -15.09 -41.92 -64.02
C HIS A 3 -15.51 -43.17 -63.22
N ALA A 4 -14.86 -43.35 -62.07
CA ALA A 4 -15.24 -44.18 -60.92
C ALA A 4 -14.24 -45.30 -60.61
N THR A 5 -13.31 -45.01 -59.69
CA THR A 5 -12.75 -45.96 -58.68
C THR A 5 -11.81 -45.17 -57.76
N ARG A 6 -12.35 -44.22 -57.01
CA ARG A 6 -11.60 -43.52 -55.94
C ARG A 6 -12.47 -43.18 -54.73
N SER A 7 -13.52 -43.98 -54.49
CA SER A 7 -14.48 -43.78 -53.39
C SER A 7 -14.31 -44.78 -52.23
N GLY A 8 -13.62 -45.91 -52.43
CA GLY A 8 -13.53 -46.98 -51.43
C GLY A 8 -12.42 -46.86 -50.37
N GLN A 9 -11.32 -46.16 -50.67
CA GLN A 9 -10.16 -46.09 -49.76
C GLN A 9 -10.26 -44.97 -48.71
N GLY A 10 -11.00 -43.90 -49.00
CA GLY A 10 -11.20 -42.80 -48.04
C GLY A 10 -12.11 -43.20 -46.86
N ALA A 11 -13.12 -44.03 -47.10
CA ALA A 11 -14.07 -44.44 -46.06
C ALA A 11 -13.45 -45.39 -45.02
N ILE A 12 -12.54 -46.28 -45.43
CA ILE A 12 -11.87 -47.22 -44.53
C ILE A 12 -10.82 -46.50 -43.66
N ALA A 13 -10.11 -45.52 -44.22
CA ALA A 13 -9.16 -44.70 -43.47
C ALA A 13 -9.87 -43.80 -42.43
N LEU A 14 -11.04 -43.22 -42.78
CA LEU A 14 -11.82 -42.44 -41.83
C LEU A 14 -12.41 -43.30 -40.70
N LEU A 15 -12.88 -44.52 -41.01
CA LEU A 15 -13.38 -45.44 -39.97
C LEU A 15 -12.27 -45.89 -39.00
N LEU A 16 -11.05 -46.13 -39.48
CA LEU A 16 -9.92 -46.50 -38.63
C LEU A 16 -9.41 -45.33 -37.78
N VAL A 17 -9.46 -44.09 -38.28
CA VAL A 17 -9.11 -42.89 -37.50
C VAL A 17 -10.20 -42.54 -36.48
N VAL A 18 -11.48 -42.75 -36.80
CA VAL A 18 -12.59 -42.54 -35.85
C VAL A 18 -12.62 -43.65 -34.78
N LEU A 19 -12.39 -44.92 -35.13
CA LEU A 19 -12.22 -45.98 -34.12
C LEU A 19 -10.92 -45.79 -33.30
N GLY A 20 -9.82 -45.33 -33.93
CA GLY A 20 -8.55 -45.08 -33.25
C GLY A 20 -8.60 -43.93 -32.26
N THR A 21 -9.33 -42.85 -32.57
CA THR A 21 -9.52 -41.71 -31.65
C THR A 21 -10.59 -41.96 -30.59
N LEU A 22 -11.59 -42.83 -30.86
CA LEU A 22 -12.55 -43.28 -29.85
C LEU A 22 -11.97 -44.33 -28.88
N LEU A 23 -10.97 -45.12 -29.30
CA LEU A 23 -10.32 -46.14 -28.46
C LEU A 23 -9.12 -45.62 -27.65
N GLN A 24 -8.50 -44.50 -28.04
CA GLN A 24 -7.41 -43.86 -27.28
C GLN A 24 -7.88 -43.07 -26.04
N GLY A 25 -9.19 -42.99 -25.80
CA GLY A 25 -9.79 -42.56 -24.53
C GLY A 25 -9.86 -43.66 -23.46
N THR A 26 -9.26 -44.83 -23.69
CA THR A 26 -9.10 -45.87 -22.66
C THR A 26 -7.73 -45.77 -21.99
N ALA A 27 -7.30 -44.56 -21.62
CA ALA A 27 -6.57 -44.46 -20.37
C ALA A 27 -7.53 -45.03 -19.32
N ALA A 28 -7.26 -46.24 -18.84
CA ALA A 28 -7.94 -46.77 -17.68
C ALA A 28 -7.87 -45.66 -16.63
N GLU A 29 -9.00 -44.99 -16.36
CA GLU A 29 -9.11 -44.07 -15.24
C GLU A 29 -8.53 -44.81 -14.03
N PRO A 30 -7.62 -44.20 -13.26
CA PRO A 30 -7.09 -44.81 -12.06
C PRO A 30 -8.26 -45.35 -11.26
N ASN A 31 -8.36 -46.67 -11.12
CA ASN A 31 -9.47 -47.31 -10.43
C ASN A 31 -9.47 -46.78 -9.00
N PRO A 32 -10.39 -45.87 -8.63
CA PRO A 32 -10.40 -45.25 -7.32
C PRO A 32 -10.88 -46.28 -6.28
N ASP A 33 -11.02 -45.93 -5.01
CA ASP A 33 -12.24 -46.20 -4.23
C ASP A 33 -12.03 -46.32 -2.73
N LEU A 34 -11.68 -45.19 -2.12
CA LEU A 34 -12.02 -44.87 -0.73
C LEU A 34 -11.62 -45.95 0.30
N GLY A 35 -10.53 -46.68 0.03
CA GLY A 35 -10.01 -47.75 0.87
C GLY A 35 -10.71 -49.11 0.73
N ILE A 36 -11.51 -49.33 -0.32
CA ILE A 36 -12.09 -50.63 -0.67
C ILE A 36 -11.69 -51.08 -2.09
N ASN A 37 -11.75 -52.38 -2.35
CA ASN A 37 -11.41 -52.96 -3.67
C ASN A 37 -12.67 -53.21 -4.50
N LEU A 38 -13.51 -52.19 -4.67
CA LEU A 38 -14.73 -52.25 -5.47
C LEU A 38 -14.98 -50.90 -6.13
N ARG A 39 -15.34 -50.93 -7.42
CA ARG A 39 -15.63 -49.71 -8.17
C ARG A 39 -16.80 -48.91 -7.58
N ILE A 40 -16.59 -47.64 -7.20
CA ILE A 40 -17.63 -46.70 -6.75
C ILE A 40 -17.73 -45.56 -7.77
N ALA A 41 -18.83 -45.52 -8.53
CA ALA A 41 -19.04 -44.50 -9.57
C ALA A 41 -19.05 -43.06 -9.03
N ALA A 42 -19.44 -42.85 -7.77
CA ALA A 42 -19.53 -41.53 -7.16
C ALA A 42 -18.17 -40.93 -6.76
N THR A 43 -17.09 -41.72 -6.72
CA THR A 43 -15.76 -41.26 -6.26
C THR A 43 -15.19 -40.14 -7.14
N SER A 44 -15.49 -40.16 -8.45
CA SER A 44 -15.07 -39.10 -9.38
C SER A 44 -15.66 -37.73 -9.04
N THR A 45 -16.86 -37.69 -8.45
CA THR A 45 -17.53 -36.44 -8.06
C THR A 45 -16.86 -35.80 -6.84
N ILE A 46 -16.43 -36.61 -5.87
CA ILE A 46 -15.64 -36.17 -4.71
C ILE A 46 -14.27 -35.69 -5.18
N ALA A 47 -13.61 -36.43 -6.07
CA ALA A 47 -12.31 -36.04 -6.62
C ALA A 47 -12.39 -34.71 -7.36
N THR A 48 -13.45 -34.50 -8.16
CA THR A 48 -13.68 -33.23 -8.87
C THR A 48 -13.87 -32.08 -7.87
N ALA A 49 -14.72 -32.25 -6.86
CA ALA A 49 -14.95 -31.22 -5.84
C ALA A 49 -13.67 -30.89 -5.04
N ALA A 50 -12.84 -31.90 -4.73
CA ALA A 50 -11.57 -31.69 -4.05
C ALA A 50 -10.57 -30.94 -4.94
N LYS A 51 -10.48 -31.27 -6.24
CA LYS A 51 -9.64 -30.56 -7.20
C LYS A 51 -10.06 -29.10 -7.35
N ASP A 52 -11.35 -28.86 -7.48
CA ASP A 52 -11.93 -27.52 -7.53
C ASP A 52 -11.62 -26.70 -6.27
N MET A 53 -11.76 -27.31 -5.09
CA MET A 53 -11.40 -26.69 -3.83
C MET A 53 -9.90 -26.37 -3.80
N LYS A 54 -9.04 -27.29 -4.26
CA LYS A 54 -7.59 -27.09 -4.32
C LYS A 54 -7.22 -25.87 -5.15
N THR A 55 -7.77 -25.73 -6.35
CA THR A 55 -7.51 -24.58 -7.24
C THR A 55 -7.92 -23.27 -6.56
N THR A 56 -9.06 -23.22 -5.89
CA THR A 56 -9.48 -22.00 -5.17
C THR A 56 -8.56 -21.63 -4.01
N PHE A 57 -7.92 -22.61 -3.34
CA PHE A 57 -6.91 -22.31 -2.32
C PHE A 57 -5.59 -21.84 -2.94
N ASP A 58 -5.20 -22.38 -4.10
CA ASP A 58 -4.01 -21.97 -4.85
C ASP A 58 -4.09 -20.49 -5.26
N ASP A 59 -5.26 -20.03 -5.69
CA ASP A 59 -5.53 -18.62 -6.04
C ASP A 59 -5.36 -17.64 -4.86
N LEU A 60 -5.32 -18.13 -3.61
CA LEU A 60 -5.14 -17.29 -2.43
C LEU A 60 -3.67 -16.85 -2.25
N ASP A 61 -2.70 -17.56 -2.86
CA ASP A 61 -1.26 -17.25 -2.78
C ASP A 61 -0.83 -16.07 -3.67
N ALA A 62 -1.72 -15.56 -4.52
CA ALA A 62 -1.39 -14.65 -5.61
C ALA A 62 -1.13 -13.17 -5.24
N TYR A 63 -0.83 -12.84 -3.98
CA TYR A 63 -0.75 -11.43 -3.54
C TYR A 63 0.61 -11.05 -2.95
N ASN A 64 1.55 -10.69 -3.82
CA ASN A 64 2.84 -10.13 -3.42
C ASN A 64 3.25 -8.93 -4.28
N THR A 65 2.53 -7.81 -4.14
CA THR A 65 2.92 -6.54 -4.76
C THR A 65 4.03 -5.89 -3.94
N PRO A 66 5.23 -5.60 -4.48
CA PRO A 66 6.30 -4.94 -3.73
C PRO A 66 5.85 -3.56 -3.22
N LEU A 67 6.37 -3.15 -2.06
CA LEU A 67 6.21 -1.78 -1.57
C LEU A 67 7.37 -0.95 -2.09
N VAL A 68 7.09 0.28 -2.49
CA VAL A 68 8.09 1.29 -2.86
C VAL A 68 8.65 1.94 -1.61
N ASN A 69 7.78 2.26 -0.64
CA ASN A 69 8.15 2.89 0.60
C ASN A 69 8.17 1.86 1.74
N ASP A 70 9.30 1.71 2.42
CA ASP A 70 9.51 0.78 3.53
C ASP A 70 8.89 1.28 4.86
N TYR A 71 7.71 1.90 4.82
CA TYR A 71 7.05 2.38 6.04
C TYR A 71 6.73 1.20 6.97
N PRO A 72 7.29 1.15 8.19
CA PRO A 72 7.30 -0.08 9.00
C PRO A 72 5.91 -0.66 9.30
N ALA A 73 4.89 0.19 9.45
CA ALA A 73 3.52 -0.26 9.68
C ALA A 73 2.95 -1.02 8.46
N MET A 74 3.20 -0.54 7.24
CA MET A 74 2.77 -1.20 6.01
C MET A 74 3.47 -2.55 5.82
N VAL A 75 4.80 -2.57 5.98
CA VAL A 75 5.59 -3.80 5.88
C VAL A 75 5.07 -4.86 6.84
N LYS A 76 4.81 -4.47 8.10
CA LYS A 76 4.29 -5.37 9.14
C LYS A 76 2.92 -5.93 8.80
N ILE A 77 1.98 -5.09 8.37
CA ILE A 77 0.60 -5.52 8.06
C ILE A 77 0.59 -6.38 6.79
N LYS A 78 1.32 -5.97 5.75
CA LYS A 78 1.48 -6.74 4.50
C LYS A 78 2.04 -8.14 4.78
N THR A 79 3.12 -8.22 5.56
CA THR A 79 3.70 -9.51 5.97
C THR A 79 2.68 -10.36 6.73
N GLY A 80 1.88 -9.74 7.61
CA GLY A 80 0.81 -10.41 8.34
C GLY A 80 -0.24 -11.02 7.41
N ILE A 81 -0.81 -10.24 6.49
CA ILE A 81 -1.85 -10.73 5.59
C ILE A 81 -1.31 -11.78 4.60
N THR A 82 -0.10 -11.60 4.08
CA THR A 82 0.56 -12.59 3.20
C THR A 82 0.79 -13.92 3.93
N ASN A 83 1.26 -13.90 5.19
CA ASN A 83 1.44 -15.13 5.95
C ASN A 83 0.10 -15.84 6.24
N ILE A 84 -0.98 -15.09 6.43
CA ILE A 84 -2.33 -15.67 6.57
C ILE A 84 -2.78 -16.33 5.28
N THR A 85 -2.65 -15.65 4.13
CA THR A 85 -3.08 -16.19 2.84
C THR A 85 -2.27 -17.44 2.47
N ILE A 86 -0.95 -17.41 2.63
CA ILE A 86 -0.06 -18.56 2.41
C ILE A 86 -0.44 -19.73 3.32
N GLY A 87 -0.62 -19.48 4.62
CA GLY A 87 -0.95 -20.53 5.59
C GLY A 87 -2.29 -21.22 5.25
N ILE A 88 -3.31 -20.43 4.91
CA ILE A 88 -4.63 -20.95 4.55
C ILE A 88 -4.58 -21.70 3.22
N ALA A 89 -3.88 -21.18 2.22
CA ALA A 89 -3.66 -21.84 0.94
C ALA A 89 -3.02 -23.23 1.16
N ALA A 90 -1.90 -23.28 1.87
CA ALA A 90 -1.19 -24.52 2.16
C ALA A 90 -2.05 -25.53 2.94
N GLY A 91 -2.78 -25.08 3.98
CA GLY A 91 -3.66 -25.95 4.77
C GLY A 91 -4.83 -26.53 3.95
N GLY A 92 -5.46 -25.70 3.13
CA GLY A 92 -6.57 -26.11 2.26
C GLY A 92 -6.13 -27.03 1.11
N MET A 93 -4.98 -26.74 0.48
CA MET A 93 -4.39 -27.58 -0.56
C MET A 93 -3.97 -28.95 0.00
N ALA A 94 -3.34 -28.98 1.18
CA ALA A 94 -2.98 -30.24 1.84
C ALA A 94 -4.20 -31.12 2.11
N LEU A 95 -5.30 -30.52 2.60
CA LEU A 95 -6.56 -31.24 2.78
C LEU A 95 -7.12 -31.77 1.47
N ALA A 96 -7.15 -30.94 0.42
CA ALA A 96 -7.61 -31.34 -0.90
C ALA A 96 -6.79 -32.51 -1.46
N ASP A 97 -5.47 -32.47 -1.30
CA ASP A 97 -4.55 -33.53 -1.75
C ASP A 97 -4.79 -34.83 -0.99
N GLN A 98 -5.08 -34.79 0.32
CA GLN A 98 -5.45 -36.01 1.06
C GLN A 98 -6.79 -36.59 0.60
N VAL A 99 -7.77 -35.75 0.28
CA VAL A 99 -9.06 -36.21 -0.27
C VAL A 99 -8.86 -36.82 -1.66
N LEU A 100 -8.05 -36.20 -2.52
CA LEU A 100 -7.70 -36.74 -3.83
C LEU A 100 -6.97 -38.10 -3.70
N TYR A 101 -6.02 -38.20 -2.78
CA TYR A 101 -5.34 -39.47 -2.50
C TYR A 101 -6.31 -40.54 -1.99
N LEU A 102 -7.23 -40.19 -1.07
CA LEU A 102 -8.28 -41.08 -0.60
C LEU A 102 -9.15 -41.58 -1.75
N THR A 103 -9.52 -40.71 -2.69
CA THR A 103 -10.31 -41.14 -3.86
C THR A 103 -9.58 -42.24 -4.63
N GLN A 104 -8.27 -42.20 -4.73
CA GLN A 104 -7.46 -43.17 -5.47
C GLN A 104 -7.01 -44.39 -4.64
N ASN A 105 -7.36 -44.46 -3.36
CA ASN A 105 -6.84 -45.49 -2.46
C ASN A 105 -7.62 -46.81 -2.57
N ASN A 106 -6.91 -47.89 -2.92
CA ASN A 106 -7.43 -49.26 -3.06
C ASN A 106 -6.74 -50.24 -2.09
N SER A 107 -6.35 -49.77 -0.90
CA SER A 107 -5.63 -50.58 0.09
C SER A 107 -6.47 -51.70 0.73
N ASN A 108 -7.78 -51.70 0.47
CA ASN A 108 -8.76 -52.54 1.16
C ASN A 108 -8.81 -52.36 2.69
N ASN A 109 -8.26 -51.24 3.19
CA ASN A 109 -8.27 -50.84 4.59
C ASN A 109 -8.89 -49.44 4.73
N VAL A 110 -10.22 -49.41 4.88
CA VAL A 110 -11.02 -48.18 4.98
C VAL A 110 -10.51 -47.24 6.07
N ASN A 111 -10.16 -47.78 7.25
CA ASN A 111 -9.74 -46.93 8.38
C ASN A 111 -8.40 -46.28 8.13
N ALA A 112 -7.43 -47.04 7.62
CA ALA A 112 -6.11 -46.50 7.28
C ALA A 112 -6.18 -45.50 6.11
N ALA A 113 -7.09 -45.72 5.15
CA ALA A 113 -7.27 -44.81 4.01
C ALA A 113 -7.84 -43.44 4.42
N PHE A 114 -8.80 -43.39 5.35
CA PHE A 114 -9.43 -42.13 5.79
C PHE A 114 -8.61 -41.37 6.85
N ALA A 115 -7.75 -42.05 7.63
CA ALA A 115 -6.99 -41.42 8.71
C ALA A 115 -6.18 -40.17 8.29
N PRO A 116 -5.47 -40.15 7.14
CA PRO A 116 -4.78 -38.95 6.67
C PRO A 116 -5.70 -37.75 6.41
N VAL A 117 -6.92 -37.98 5.91
CA VAL A 117 -7.90 -36.92 5.68
C VAL A 117 -8.32 -36.28 7.00
N PHE A 118 -8.66 -37.08 8.02
CA PHE A 118 -9.01 -36.56 9.34
C PHE A 118 -7.86 -35.81 10.00
N ALA A 119 -6.64 -36.34 9.89
CA ALA A 119 -5.45 -35.65 10.38
C ALA A 119 -5.28 -34.27 9.70
N SER A 120 -5.49 -34.20 8.39
CA SER A 120 -5.43 -32.92 7.65
C SER A 120 -6.54 -31.95 8.05
N ILE A 121 -7.76 -32.43 8.31
CA ILE A 121 -8.86 -31.59 8.82
C ILE A 121 -8.48 -31.00 10.19
N VAL A 122 -7.95 -31.82 11.10
CA VAL A 122 -7.52 -31.38 12.43
C VAL A 122 -6.39 -30.36 12.32
N SER A 123 -5.37 -30.61 11.52
CA SER A 123 -4.26 -29.69 11.28
C SER A 123 -4.75 -28.35 10.74
N PHE A 124 -5.67 -28.36 9.77
CA PHE A 124 -6.18 -27.12 9.19
C PHE A 124 -7.05 -26.34 10.20
N ARG A 125 -7.86 -27.03 11.00
CA ARG A 125 -8.58 -26.39 12.11
C ARG A 125 -7.63 -25.75 13.12
N ASN A 126 -6.58 -26.46 13.53
CA ASN A 126 -5.60 -25.94 14.49
C ASN A 126 -4.90 -24.67 13.96
N LEU A 127 -4.57 -24.65 12.67
CA LEU A 127 -4.03 -23.46 12.01
C LEU A 127 -4.99 -22.27 12.14
N LEU A 128 -6.25 -22.44 11.76
CA LEU A 128 -7.27 -21.38 11.78
C LEU A 128 -7.59 -20.88 13.20
N GLN A 129 -7.52 -21.77 14.19
CA GLN A 129 -7.87 -21.44 15.58
C GLN A 129 -6.70 -20.84 16.37
N THR A 130 -5.47 -21.28 16.10
CA THR A 130 -4.30 -20.95 16.94
C THR A 130 -3.01 -20.69 16.15
N GLY A 131 -2.84 -21.28 14.97
CA GLY A 131 -1.59 -21.15 14.20
C GLY A 131 -1.37 -19.77 13.56
N LEU A 132 -2.42 -18.95 13.45
CA LEU A 132 -2.37 -17.62 12.81
C LEU A 132 -2.33 -16.45 13.80
N THR A 133 -2.09 -16.68 15.10
CA THR A 133 -2.13 -15.60 16.11
C THR A 133 -1.13 -14.47 15.84
N VAL A 134 0.12 -14.79 15.48
CA VAL A 134 1.16 -13.79 15.20
C VAL A 134 0.80 -12.90 13.99
N PRO A 135 0.47 -13.45 12.80
CA PRO A 135 0.08 -12.60 11.68
C PRO A 135 -1.23 -11.84 11.93
N MET A 136 -2.18 -12.40 12.69
CA MET A 136 -3.40 -11.69 13.10
C MET A 136 -3.10 -10.48 14.01
N ALA A 137 -2.11 -10.60 14.91
CA ALA A 137 -1.66 -9.49 15.74
C ALA A 137 -0.97 -8.38 14.93
N ALA A 138 -0.28 -8.75 13.84
CA ALA A 138 0.32 -7.78 12.93
C ALA A 138 -0.76 -6.94 12.23
N ILE A 139 -1.83 -7.58 11.73
CA ILE A 139 -2.98 -6.91 11.11
C ILE A 139 -3.69 -6.01 12.13
N SER A 140 -3.90 -6.47 13.36
CA SER A 140 -4.62 -5.68 14.37
C SER A 140 -3.83 -4.52 14.97
N SER A 141 -2.61 -4.26 14.49
CA SER A 141 -1.78 -3.18 15.02
C SER A 141 -2.31 -1.77 14.73
N GLN A 142 -3.13 -1.60 13.69
CA GLN A 142 -3.79 -0.33 13.36
C GLN A 142 -5.26 -0.32 13.73
N SER A 143 -5.96 -1.45 13.54
CA SER A 143 -7.38 -1.59 13.82
C SER A 143 -7.76 -3.06 13.89
N ASN A 144 -8.78 -3.36 14.69
CA ASN A 144 -9.32 -4.72 14.81
C ASN A 144 -10.22 -5.13 13.64
N ILE A 145 -10.63 -4.20 12.77
CA ILE A 145 -11.66 -4.44 11.74
C ILE A 145 -11.30 -5.61 10.82
N THR A 146 -10.13 -5.59 10.17
CA THR A 146 -9.72 -6.67 9.26
C THR A 146 -9.52 -7.99 9.99
N ARG A 147 -8.92 -7.95 11.18
CA ARG A 147 -8.76 -9.14 12.03
C ARG A 147 -10.12 -9.75 12.36
N ASP A 148 -11.12 -8.94 12.69
CA ASP A 148 -12.43 -9.42 13.09
C ASP A 148 -13.20 -10.00 11.89
N LYS A 149 -13.11 -9.36 10.69
CA LYS A 149 -13.62 -9.92 9.42
C LYS A 149 -13.00 -11.31 9.14
N LEU A 150 -11.68 -11.44 9.29
CA LEU A 150 -10.97 -12.71 9.10
C LEU A 150 -11.38 -13.77 10.14
N ASN A 151 -11.47 -13.40 11.42
CA ASN A 151 -11.93 -14.31 12.49
C ASN A 151 -13.33 -14.84 12.22
N ILE A 152 -14.25 -14.01 11.70
CA ILE A 152 -15.59 -14.46 11.31
C ILE A 152 -15.49 -15.54 10.24
N ASN A 153 -14.71 -15.31 9.17
CA ASN A 153 -14.51 -16.31 8.12
C ASN A 153 -13.81 -17.57 8.63
N PHE A 154 -12.85 -17.47 9.54
CA PHE A 154 -12.16 -18.63 10.09
C PHE A 154 -13.10 -19.50 10.92
N ARG A 155 -14.02 -18.90 11.69
CA ARG A 155 -15.06 -19.65 12.41
C ARG A 155 -16.03 -20.35 11.44
N ASP A 156 -16.43 -19.70 10.36
CA ASP A 156 -17.27 -20.31 9.32
C ASP A 156 -16.54 -21.49 8.66
N LEU A 157 -15.27 -21.31 8.31
CA LEU A 157 -14.44 -22.36 7.73
C LEU A 157 -14.24 -23.55 8.68
N VAL A 158 -13.98 -23.30 9.98
CA VAL A 158 -13.92 -24.36 11.00
C VAL A 158 -15.24 -25.11 11.11
N THR A 159 -16.37 -24.41 11.03
CA THR A 159 -17.70 -25.04 11.03
C THR A 159 -17.86 -25.98 9.84
N ARG A 160 -17.45 -25.56 8.65
CA ARG A 160 -17.52 -26.38 7.42
C ARG A 160 -16.55 -27.56 7.44
N LEU A 161 -15.37 -27.38 8.03
CA LEU A 161 -14.43 -28.48 8.29
C LEU A 161 -15.01 -29.52 9.25
N ASN A 162 -15.81 -29.11 10.24
CA ASN A 162 -16.54 -30.05 11.12
C ASN A 162 -17.63 -30.81 10.36
N THR A 163 -18.34 -30.14 9.46
CA THR A 163 -19.30 -30.79 8.56
C THR A 163 -18.59 -31.82 7.69
N LEU A 164 -17.48 -31.45 7.03
CA LEU A 164 -16.68 -32.38 6.22
C LEU A 164 -16.20 -33.58 7.05
N ASN A 165 -15.71 -33.35 8.27
CA ASN A 165 -15.29 -34.43 9.17
C ASN A 165 -16.44 -35.41 9.44
N SER A 166 -17.64 -34.89 9.70
CA SER A 166 -18.82 -35.70 10.03
C SER A 166 -19.32 -36.49 8.81
N THR A 167 -19.34 -35.88 7.62
CA THR A 167 -19.78 -36.55 6.39
C THR A 167 -18.76 -37.60 5.93
N MET A 168 -17.46 -37.32 6.06
CA MET A 168 -16.38 -38.30 5.83
C MET A 168 -16.46 -39.46 6.81
N GLU A 169 -16.77 -39.21 8.08
CA GLU A 169 -16.92 -40.26 9.10
C GLU A 169 -18.14 -41.16 8.83
N ALA A 170 -19.27 -40.58 8.41
CA ALA A 170 -20.45 -41.36 8.00
C ALA A 170 -20.14 -42.26 6.79
N LEU A 171 -19.46 -41.71 5.77
CA LEU A 171 -19.02 -42.47 4.60
C LEU A 171 -18.04 -43.59 4.98
N ARG A 172 -17.04 -43.30 5.82
CA ARG A 172 -16.08 -44.29 6.34
C ARG A 172 -16.80 -45.42 7.09
N ALA A 173 -17.73 -45.08 7.99
CA ALA A 173 -18.47 -46.05 8.78
C ALA A 173 -19.30 -46.99 7.89
N GLY A 174 -20.00 -46.44 6.88
CA GLY A 174 -20.75 -47.24 5.90
C GLY A 174 -19.84 -48.18 5.09
N LEU A 175 -18.69 -47.68 4.61
CA LEU A 175 -17.71 -48.49 3.89
C LEU A 175 -17.10 -49.60 4.76
N ALA A 176 -16.77 -49.30 6.02
CA ALA A 176 -16.26 -50.27 6.98
C ALA A 176 -17.31 -51.36 7.34
N ALA A 177 -18.58 -50.98 7.47
CA ALA A 177 -19.68 -51.92 7.70
C ALA A 177 -19.89 -52.84 6.50
N ALA A 178 -19.91 -52.29 5.27
CA ALA A 178 -19.97 -53.08 4.04
C ALA A 178 -18.80 -54.06 3.94
N ARG A 179 -17.59 -53.60 4.31
CA ARG A 179 -16.42 -54.48 4.30
C ARG A 179 -16.53 -55.60 5.32
N THR A 180 -16.96 -55.30 6.54
CA THR A 180 -17.17 -56.29 7.59
C THR A 180 -18.20 -57.35 7.15
N ALA A 181 -19.32 -56.92 6.55
CA ALA A 181 -20.35 -57.82 6.03
C ALA A 181 -19.87 -58.69 4.86
N SER A 182 -18.86 -58.25 4.11
CA SER A 182 -18.27 -59.03 3.01
C SER A 182 -17.30 -60.14 3.46
N VAL A 183 -16.85 -60.12 4.74
CA VAL A 183 -15.98 -61.15 5.30
C VAL A 183 -16.73 -62.49 5.47
N THR A 184 -18.04 -62.44 5.69
CA THR A 184 -18.88 -63.61 5.97
C THR A 184 -19.45 -64.30 4.72
N SER A 185 -18.98 -63.94 3.51
CA SER A 185 -19.57 -64.32 2.20
C SER A 185 -20.95 -63.68 1.98
N PRO A 186 -21.27 -63.10 0.79
CA PRO A 186 -20.53 -63.10 -0.47
C PRO A 186 -19.39 -62.04 -0.55
N PRO A 187 -18.51 -62.10 -1.57
CA PRO A 187 -17.54 -61.05 -1.87
C PRO A 187 -18.19 -59.68 -1.98
N LEU A 188 -17.44 -58.63 -1.62
CA LEU A 188 -17.93 -57.25 -1.69
C LEU A 188 -18.36 -56.92 -3.14
N ASN A 189 -19.62 -56.55 -3.30
CA ASN A 189 -20.22 -56.16 -4.57
C ASN A 189 -21.11 -54.93 -4.35
N THR A 190 -21.57 -54.32 -5.44
CA THR A 190 -22.37 -53.09 -5.41
C THR A 190 -23.67 -53.25 -4.63
N ASN A 191 -24.34 -54.40 -4.71
CA ASN A 191 -25.57 -54.66 -3.97
C ASN A 191 -25.34 -54.70 -2.45
N LEU A 192 -24.23 -55.31 -2.01
CA LEU A 192 -23.85 -55.34 -0.60
C LEU A 192 -23.41 -53.96 -0.12
N LEU A 193 -22.63 -53.23 -0.93
CA LEU A 193 -22.21 -51.86 -0.63
C LEU A 193 -23.41 -50.92 -0.45
N ASN A 194 -24.39 -50.98 -1.35
CA ASN A 194 -25.58 -50.13 -1.33
C ASN A 194 -26.51 -50.38 -0.13
N LYS A 195 -26.30 -51.45 0.65
CA LYS A 195 -27.01 -51.65 1.93
C LYS A 195 -26.48 -50.76 3.06
N PHE A 196 -25.23 -50.33 2.97
CA PHE A 196 -24.55 -49.56 4.02
C PHE A 196 -24.14 -48.17 3.56
N VAL A 197 -23.91 -47.98 2.26
CA VAL A 197 -23.52 -46.69 1.67
C VAL A 197 -24.56 -46.25 0.67
N PHE A 198 -25.42 -45.33 1.10
CA PHE A 198 -26.40 -44.67 0.26
C PHE A 198 -25.80 -43.54 -0.59
N PRO A 199 -26.45 -43.16 -1.71
CA PRO A 199 -26.00 -42.06 -2.56
C PRO A 199 -25.74 -40.75 -1.81
N TYR A 200 -26.52 -40.46 -0.77
CA TYR A 200 -26.38 -39.21 -0.01
C TYR A 200 -25.02 -39.07 0.69
N HIS A 201 -24.37 -40.17 1.10
CA HIS A 201 -23.05 -40.10 1.74
C HIS A 201 -22.00 -39.47 0.81
N TYR A 202 -22.07 -39.73 -0.49
CA TYR A 202 -21.15 -39.15 -1.46
C TYR A 202 -21.49 -37.70 -1.76
N THR A 203 -22.79 -37.38 -1.89
CA THR A 203 -23.22 -36.00 -2.15
C THR A 203 -22.93 -35.10 -0.96
N ASP A 204 -23.11 -35.57 0.27
CA ASP A 204 -22.81 -34.80 1.49
C ASP A 204 -21.33 -34.46 1.61
N VAL A 205 -20.43 -35.39 1.24
CA VAL A 205 -18.99 -35.13 1.18
C VAL A 205 -18.68 -34.10 0.09
N LYS A 206 -19.25 -34.28 -1.11
CA LYS A 206 -19.07 -33.34 -2.23
C LYS A 206 -19.52 -31.93 -1.84
N ASP A 207 -20.71 -31.82 -1.24
CA ASP A 207 -21.31 -30.54 -0.88
C ASP A 207 -20.54 -29.89 0.28
N ALA A 208 -19.99 -30.66 1.23
CA ALA A 208 -19.10 -30.14 2.26
C ALA A 208 -17.79 -29.55 1.68
N LEU A 209 -17.19 -30.19 0.66
CA LEU A 209 -16.01 -29.67 -0.04
C LEU A 209 -16.34 -28.37 -0.79
N LEU A 210 -17.47 -28.33 -1.51
CA LEU A 210 -17.92 -27.13 -2.22
C LEU A 210 -18.29 -25.99 -1.26
N ALA A 211 -18.83 -26.32 -0.09
CA ALA A 211 -19.11 -25.37 0.97
C ALA A 211 -17.83 -24.74 1.52
N ILE A 212 -16.76 -25.52 1.71
CA ILE A 212 -15.43 -25.01 2.09
C ILE A 212 -14.90 -24.06 1.01
N LYS A 213 -14.94 -24.48 -0.26
CA LYS A 213 -14.54 -23.66 -1.42
C LYS A 213 -15.24 -22.30 -1.41
N ALA A 214 -16.55 -22.27 -1.17
CA ALA A 214 -17.34 -21.03 -1.17
C ALA A 214 -16.90 -20.01 -0.10
N THR A 215 -16.46 -20.46 1.08
CA THR A 215 -16.00 -19.57 2.16
C THR A 215 -14.68 -18.88 1.86
N ILE A 216 -13.83 -19.48 1.02
CA ILE A 216 -12.52 -18.92 0.69
C ILE A 216 -12.64 -17.60 -0.08
N GLY A 217 -13.65 -17.44 -0.94
CA GLY A 217 -13.86 -16.20 -1.69
C GLY A 217 -13.99 -14.96 -0.79
N SER A 218 -14.62 -15.10 0.38
CA SER A 218 -14.69 -14.00 1.37
C SER A 218 -13.32 -13.65 1.94
N THR A 219 -12.50 -14.65 2.25
CA THR A 219 -11.13 -14.46 2.77
C THR A 219 -10.24 -13.80 1.73
N THR A 220 -10.33 -14.23 0.47
CA THR A 220 -9.64 -13.61 -0.66
C THR A 220 -10.00 -12.14 -0.80
N ASN A 221 -11.28 -11.79 -0.71
CA ASN A 221 -11.71 -10.40 -0.86
C ASN A 221 -11.22 -9.50 0.29
N ILE A 222 -11.23 -9.99 1.54
CA ILE A 222 -10.69 -9.25 2.67
C ILE A 222 -9.18 -9.02 2.52
N ALA A 223 -8.43 -10.05 2.11
CA ALA A 223 -7.01 -9.94 1.88
C ALA A 223 -6.70 -8.94 0.76
N ARG A 224 -7.44 -9.00 -0.35
CA ARG A 224 -7.30 -8.07 -1.47
C ARG A 224 -7.61 -6.63 -1.07
N GLU A 225 -8.73 -6.38 -0.39
CA GLU A 225 -9.11 -5.05 0.12
C GLU A 225 -7.98 -4.43 0.95
N LEU A 226 -7.39 -5.20 1.86
CA LEU A 226 -6.29 -4.71 2.70
C LEU A 226 -5.02 -4.45 1.89
N ILE A 227 -4.67 -5.32 0.94
CA ILE A 227 -3.48 -5.16 0.10
C ILE A 227 -3.62 -3.96 -0.84
N ASP A 228 -4.80 -3.74 -1.41
CA ASP A 228 -5.10 -2.57 -2.23
C ASP A 228 -5.01 -1.29 -1.39
N ASN A 229 -5.55 -1.28 -0.17
CA ASN A 229 -5.41 -0.14 0.75
C ASN A 229 -3.95 0.14 1.15
N ILE A 230 -3.13 -0.90 1.31
CA ILE A 230 -1.68 -0.75 1.56
C ILE A 230 -1.00 -0.15 0.34
N LYS A 231 -1.35 -0.61 -0.86
CA LYS A 231 -0.82 -0.05 -2.11
C LYS A 231 -1.19 1.43 -2.27
N ASP A 232 -2.46 1.78 -2.05
CA ASP A 232 -2.92 3.16 -2.11
C ASP A 232 -2.15 4.05 -1.12
N ALA A 233 -1.87 3.54 0.09
CA ALA A 233 -1.10 4.26 1.09
C ALA A 233 0.37 4.44 0.69
N ASP A 234 0.95 3.44 0.04
CA ASP A 234 2.32 3.46 -0.47
C ASP A 234 2.45 4.48 -1.62
N ASP A 235 1.56 4.43 -2.61
CA ASP A 235 1.51 5.37 -3.72
C ASP A 235 1.28 6.81 -3.21
N PHE A 236 0.48 6.98 -2.13
CA PHE A 236 0.24 8.28 -1.51
C PHE A 236 1.48 8.89 -0.87
N ILE A 237 2.33 8.09 -0.20
CA ILE A 237 3.58 8.60 0.39
C ILE A 237 4.45 9.20 -0.70
N THR A 238 4.61 8.51 -1.83
CA THR A 238 5.40 9.00 -2.96
C THR A 238 4.78 10.27 -3.53
N THR A 239 3.48 10.27 -3.82
CA THR A 239 2.77 11.43 -4.39
C THR A 239 2.87 12.68 -3.50
N ALA A 240 2.63 12.52 -2.20
CA ALA A 240 2.69 13.63 -1.25
C ALA A 240 4.12 14.14 -1.05
N SER A 241 5.12 13.24 -1.04
CA SER A 241 6.53 13.62 -0.91
C SER A 241 7.02 14.37 -2.14
N ASP A 242 6.70 13.89 -3.35
CA ASP A 242 7.09 14.54 -4.60
C ASP A 242 6.46 15.93 -4.71
N ALA A 243 5.17 16.07 -4.36
CA ALA A 243 4.50 17.37 -4.31
C ALA A 243 5.17 18.32 -3.31
N ALA A 244 5.45 17.85 -2.09
CA ALA A 244 6.12 18.67 -1.08
C ALA A 244 7.52 19.13 -1.53
N LEU A 245 8.31 18.23 -2.12
CA LEU A 245 9.67 18.54 -2.60
C LEU A 245 9.64 19.54 -3.76
N SER A 246 8.74 19.36 -4.73
CA SER A 246 8.58 20.29 -5.85
C SER A 246 8.22 21.71 -5.38
N GLU A 247 7.37 21.81 -4.37
CA GLU A 247 6.98 23.11 -3.81
C GLU A 247 8.10 23.72 -2.95
N MET A 248 8.86 22.90 -2.23
CA MET A 248 10.05 23.35 -1.50
C MET A 248 11.16 23.88 -2.42
N ASP A 249 11.35 23.28 -3.60
CA ASP A 249 12.27 23.80 -4.60
C ASP A 249 11.85 25.18 -5.08
N THR A 250 10.54 25.37 -5.31
CA THR A 250 9.96 26.66 -5.71
C THR A 250 10.16 27.73 -4.63
N VAL A 251 9.85 27.41 -3.37
CA VAL A 251 10.07 28.31 -2.22
C VAL A 251 11.55 28.68 -2.09
N THR A 252 12.45 27.70 -2.21
CA THR A 252 13.90 27.92 -2.08
C THR A 252 14.44 28.86 -3.17
N LEU A 253 14.02 28.66 -4.43
CA LEU A 253 14.43 29.51 -5.55
C LEU A 253 13.88 30.94 -5.40
N THR A 254 12.62 31.09 -4.98
CA THR A 254 12.03 32.41 -4.71
C THR A 254 12.74 33.12 -3.57
N ASP A 255 13.10 32.41 -2.48
CA ASP A 255 13.89 32.97 -1.38
C ASP A 255 15.22 33.53 -1.87
N GLN A 256 15.97 32.75 -2.64
CA GLN A 256 17.26 33.16 -3.18
C GLN A 256 17.15 34.37 -4.12
N SER A 257 16.15 34.37 -4.99
CA SER A 257 15.89 35.49 -5.91
C SER A 257 15.56 36.76 -5.14
N PHE A 258 14.67 36.67 -4.16
CA PHE A 258 14.26 37.80 -3.34
C PHE A 258 15.41 38.37 -2.50
N GLU A 259 16.25 37.51 -1.90
CA GLU A 259 17.46 37.95 -1.18
C GLU A 259 18.45 38.69 -2.09
N GLY A 260 18.63 38.23 -3.34
CA GLY A 260 19.45 38.91 -4.33
C GLY A 260 18.93 40.32 -4.65
N GLU A 261 17.61 40.46 -4.82
CA GLU A 261 16.96 41.75 -5.07
C GLU A 261 17.08 42.69 -3.86
N LEU A 262 16.95 42.19 -2.63
CA LEU A 262 17.16 42.99 -1.42
C LEU A 262 18.56 43.61 -1.35
N ILE A 263 19.60 42.82 -1.68
CA ILE A 263 20.98 43.31 -1.71
C ILE A 263 21.13 44.41 -2.76
N ASN A 264 20.58 44.21 -3.96
CA ASN A 264 20.66 45.19 -5.05
C ASN A 264 19.93 46.49 -4.70
N ILE A 265 18.70 46.41 -4.18
CA ILE A 265 17.90 47.56 -3.78
C ILE A 265 18.61 48.33 -2.65
N GLY A 266 19.09 47.62 -1.62
CA GLY A 266 19.82 48.22 -0.51
C GLY A 266 21.08 48.95 -0.94
N ALA A 267 21.88 48.33 -1.84
CA ALA A 267 23.06 48.97 -2.42
C ALA A 267 22.70 50.21 -3.25
N SER A 268 21.64 50.15 -4.06
CA SER A 268 21.19 51.28 -4.88
C SER A 268 20.74 52.47 -4.04
N ILE A 269 19.95 52.24 -2.99
CA ILE A 269 19.51 53.29 -2.06
C ILE A 269 20.73 53.90 -1.35
N ASN A 270 21.68 53.06 -0.93
CA ASN A 270 22.89 53.55 -0.27
C ASN A 270 23.70 54.48 -1.17
N VAL A 271 23.86 54.14 -2.45
CA VAL A 271 24.53 55.00 -3.44
C VAL A 271 23.76 56.30 -3.65
N ALA A 272 22.45 56.25 -3.89
CA ALA A 272 21.63 57.44 -4.12
C ALA A 272 21.67 58.43 -2.95
N VAL A 273 21.55 57.91 -1.72
CA VAL A 273 21.65 58.74 -0.50
C VAL A 273 23.06 59.31 -0.33
N THR A 274 24.11 58.51 -0.57
CA THR A 274 25.50 58.97 -0.48
C THR A 274 25.77 60.09 -1.49
N ASP A 275 25.37 59.91 -2.74
CA ASP A 275 25.52 60.91 -3.80
C ASP A 275 24.79 62.21 -3.46
N MET A 276 23.55 62.13 -2.94
CA MET A 276 22.79 63.32 -2.54
C MET A 276 23.47 64.08 -1.39
N VAL A 277 23.97 63.36 -0.37
CA VAL A 277 24.67 63.99 0.75
C VAL A 277 26.00 64.59 0.29
N ASP A 278 26.77 63.87 -0.53
CA ASP A 278 28.07 64.31 -1.04
C ASP A 278 27.92 65.56 -1.92
N GLN A 279 26.89 65.63 -2.77
CA GLN A 279 26.59 66.82 -3.58
C GLN A 279 26.30 68.06 -2.73
N LEU A 280 25.73 67.91 -1.54
CA LEU A 280 25.47 69.02 -0.62
C LEU A 280 26.66 69.32 0.29
N TYR A 281 27.36 68.28 0.76
CA TYR A 281 28.36 68.37 1.82
C TYR A 281 29.76 68.71 1.30
N ILE A 282 30.17 68.15 0.16
CA ILE A 282 31.50 68.39 -0.42
C ILE A 282 31.68 69.89 -0.75
N PRO A 283 30.75 70.57 -1.44
CA PRO A 283 30.91 72.00 -1.72
C PRO A 283 30.97 72.86 -0.44
N GLN A 284 30.19 72.51 0.58
CA GLN A 284 30.19 73.23 1.86
C GLN A 284 31.53 73.07 2.60
N THR A 285 32.09 71.86 2.60
CA THR A 285 33.39 71.59 3.23
C THR A 285 34.57 72.21 2.47
N GLU A 286 34.52 72.29 1.14
CA GLU A 286 35.50 73.03 0.34
C GLU A 286 35.49 74.53 0.65
N ILE A 287 34.31 75.15 0.75
CA ILE A 287 34.16 76.56 1.13
C ILE A 287 34.70 76.81 2.55
N LEU A 288 34.36 75.95 3.49
CA LEU A 288 34.84 76.02 4.88
C LEU A 288 36.37 75.88 4.95
N THR A 289 36.95 75.00 4.12
CA THR A 289 38.40 74.80 4.05
C THR A 289 39.10 76.04 3.51
N THR A 290 38.54 76.64 2.44
CA THR A 290 39.08 77.86 1.83
C THR A 290 38.99 79.07 2.78
N SER A 291 37.93 79.13 3.60
CA SER A 291 37.69 80.22 4.56
C SER A 291 38.28 79.95 5.95
N LYS A 292 39.02 78.85 6.13
CA LYS A 292 39.43 78.33 7.44
C LYS A 292 40.21 79.34 8.27
N SER A 293 41.20 80.01 7.69
CA SER A 293 42.02 81.00 8.40
C SER A 293 41.21 82.20 8.90
N MET A 294 40.20 82.63 8.12
CA MET A 294 39.28 83.70 8.53
C MET A 294 38.36 83.22 9.66
N LEU A 295 37.85 82.00 9.57
CA LEU A 295 37.01 81.41 10.62
C LEU A 295 37.79 81.19 11.93
N GLU A 296 39.03 80.71 11.87
CA GLU A 296 39.91 80.51 13.02
C GLU A 296 40.27 81.81 13.76
N SER A 297 40.18 82.96 13.07
CA SER A 297 40.41 84.27 13.66
C SER A 297 39.25 84.78 14.54
N ILE A 298 38.08 84.14 14.47
CA ILE A 298 36.92 84.49 15.31
C ILE A 298 37.15 83.96 16.72
N SER A 299 37.00 84.82 17.73
CA SER A 299 37.30 84.48 19.14
C SER A 299 36.52 83.28 19.69
N THR A 300 35.33 83.01 19.15
CA THR A 300 34.46 81.89 19.55
C THR A 300 34.63 80.62 18.69
N TYR A 301 35.56 80.62 17.72
CA TYR A 301 35.75 79.50 16.79
C TYR A 301 36.02 78.19 17.52
N ASN A 302 37.02 78.17 18.41
CA ASN A 302 37.42 76.96 19.13
C ASN A 302 36.38 76.50 20.16
N SER A 303 35.62 77.42 20.77
CA SER A 303 34.67 77.11 21.84
C SER A 303 33.27 76.75 21.35
N SER A 304 32.87 77.17 20.15
CA SER A 304 31.50 76.96 19.64
C SER A 304 31.45 76.43 18.21
N PHE A 305 32.13 77.09 17.27
CA PHE A 305 31.97 76.75 15.84
C PHE A 305 32.62 75.42 15.46
N LYS A 306 33.87 75.18 15.90
CA LYS A 306 34.61 73.93 15.64
C LYS A 306 33.93 72.69 16.23
N PRO A 307 33.47 72.68 17.50
CA PRO A 307 32.67 71.56 18.02
C PRO A 307 31.41 71.28 17.20
N THR A 308 30.70 72.33 16.77
CA THR A 308 29.47 72.18 15.97
C THR A 308 29.75 71.57 14.60
N LEU A 309 30.84 71.98 13.94
CA LEU A 309 31.28 71.38 12.67
C LEU A 309 31.69 69.90 12.84
N ILE A 310 32.36 69.56 13.95
CA ILE A 310 32.70 68.17 14.27
C ILE A 310 31.43 67.34 14.48
N THR A 311 30.45 67.86 15.22
CA THR A 311 29.16 67.18 15.41
C THR A 311 28.42 67.02 14.09
N LEU A 312 28.36 68.05 13.24
CA LEU A 312 27.73 67.97 11.92
C LEU A 312 28.41 66.91 11.04
N ASN A 313 29.74 66.93 10.95
CA ASN A 313 30.51 65.93 10.21
C ASN A 313 30.28 64.51 10.77
N THR A 314 30.24 64.36 12.09
CA THR A 314 29.98 63.06 12.74
C THR A 314 28.56 62.58 12.49
N THR A 315 27.56 63.45 12.56
CA THR A 315 26.16 63.12 12.31
C THR A 315 25.93 62.73 10.85
N LEU A 316 26.51 63.47 9.90
CA LEU A 316 26.43 63.12 8.48
C LEU A 316 27.15 61.79 8.21
N ASN A 317 28.36 61.60 8.75
CA ASN A 317 29.08 60.32 8.69
C ASN A 317 28.38 59.13 9.35
N ASN A 318 27.48 59.37 10.31
CA ASN A 318 26.70 58.32 10.97
C ASN A 318 25.33 58.09 10.32
N ALA A 319 24.88 58.94 9.40
CA ALA A 319 23.64 58.74 8.64
C ALA A 319 23.75 57.57 7.63
N TYR A 320 24.95 57.00 7.43
CA TYR A 320 25.30 56.13 6.30
C TYR A 320 25.12 54.62 6.49
N ASN A 321 24.60 54.09 7.61
CA ASN A 321 24.51 52.62 7.77
C ASN A 321 23.24 52.00 7.14
N PHE A 322 22.90 52.38 5.92
CA PHE A 322 21.78 51.78 5.18
C PHE A 322 22.02 50.30 4.86
N GLU A 323 23.28 49.93 4.60
CA GLU A 323 23.67 48.53 4.42
C GLU A 323 23.34 47.67 5.66
N GLY A 324 23.63 48.18 6.87
CA GLY A 324 23.27 47.53 8.13
C GLY A 324 21.76 47.45 8.38
N LEU A 325 20.99 48.46 7.93
CA LEU A 325 19.52 48.43 8.02
C LEU A 325 18.93 47.35 7.11
N PHE A 326 19.38 47.24 5.85
CA PHE A 326 18.92 46.21 4.92
C PHE A 326 19.39 44.81 5.33
N THR A 327 20.59 44.69 5.89
CA THR A 327 21.07 43.43 6.48
C THR A 327 20.16 42.98 7.63
N ASN A 328 19.83 43.90 8.56
CA ASN A 328 18.95 43.59 9.68
C ASN A 328 17.50 43.30 9.23
N TYR A 329 17.03 43.99 8.19
CA TYR A 329 15.74 43.73 7.56
C TYR A 329 15.66 42.32 7.00
N THR A 330 16.67 41.90 6.23
CA THR A 330 16.78 40.55 5.65
C THR A 330 16.77 39.49 6.74
N VAL A 331 17.54 39.69 7.81
CA VAL A 331 17.58 38.79 8.97
C VAL A 331 16.20 38.69 9.67
N THR A 332 15.47 39.80 9.75
CA THR A 332 14.13 39.82 10.36
C THR A 332 13.10 39.12 9.48
N LEU A 333 13.15 39.35 8.16
CA LEU A 333 12.28 38.69 7.20
C LEU A 333 12.51 37.18 7.13
N ASN A 334 13.77 36.75 7.18
CA ASN A 334 14.14 35.32 7.23
C ASN A 334 13.73 34.64 8.54
N ARG A 335 13.38 35.40 9.58
CA ARG A 335 12.75 34.88 10.80
C ARG A 335 11.23 34.90 10.77
N SER A 336 10.62 35.36 9.68
CA SER A 336 9.16 35.41 9.53
C SER A 336 8.57 34.04 9.14
N ILE A 337 7.24 33.98 9.11
CA ILE A 337 6.47 32.79 8.70
C ILE A 337 6.70 32.39 7.23
N ALA A 338 7.25 33.29 6.41
CA ALA A 338 7.45 33.13 4.98
C ALA A 338 8.88 32.68 4.60
N SER A 339 9.70 32.22 5.56
CA SER A 339 11.03 31.69 5.25
C SER A 339 10.96 30.24 4.75
N THR A 340 11.93 29.83 3.92
CA THR A 340 12.11 28.42 3.52
C THR A 340 12.09 27.48 4.74
N ALA A 341 12.76 27.85 5.83
CA ALA A 341 12.81 27.04 7.04
C ALA A 341 11.44 26.92 7.74
N SER A 342 10.64 27.99 7.73
CA SER A 342 9.29 28.00 8.29
C SER A 342 8.35 27.09 7.49
N ILE A 343 8.42 27.13 6.15
CA ILE A 343 7.62 26.27 5.27
C ILE A 343 8.06 24.80 5.37
N ASP A 344 9.37 24.52 5.38
CA ASP A 344 9.90 23.18 5.59
C ASP A 344 9.40 22.58 6.92
N ASN A 345 9.44 23.39 7.99
CA ASN A 345 8.93 22.98 9.29
C ASN A 345 7.40 22.78 9.27
N LEU A 346 6.64 23.61 8.56
CA LEU A 346 5.19 23.43 8.40
C LEU A 346 4.85 22.11 7.70
N PHE A 347 5.54 21.79 6.60
CA PHE A 347 5.34 20.52 5.88
C PHE A 347 5.70 19.32 6.76
N LYS A 348 6.82 19.38 7.50
CA LYS A 348 7.29 18.28 8.33
C LYS A 348 6.52 18.10 9.64
N GLN A 349 6.13 19.18 10.31
CA GLN A 349 5.51 19.11 11.65
C GLN A 349 3.99 19.11 11.59
N GLU A 350 3.38 19.88 10.69
CA GLU A 350 1.92 20.03 10.66
C GLU A 350 1.27 19.12 9.61
N PHE A 351 1.85 18.99 8.41
CA PHE A 351 1.22 18.19 7.34
C PHE A 351 1.55 16.70 7.48
N CYS A 352 2.75 16.34 7.92
CA CYS A 352 3.14 14.93 8.10
C CYS A 352 2.18 14.15 9.03
N PRO A 353 1.74 14.66 10.20
CA PRO A 353 0.72 13.99 11.02
C PRO A 353 -0.61 13.74 10.28
N VAL A 354 -1.02 14.67 9.40
CA VAL A 354 -2.26 14.53 8.61
C VAL A 354 -2.08 13.47 7.52
N ILE A 355 -0.93 13.45 6.84
CA ILE A 355 -0.55 12.39 5.89
C ILE A 355 -0.56 11.02 6.58
N LEU A 356 0.06 10.92 7.76
CA LEU A 356 0.07 9.71 8.56
C LEU A 356 -1.33 9.28 9.01
N ALA A 357 -2.22 10.23 9.34
CA ALA A 357 -3.61 9.91 9.67
C ALA A 357 -4.35 9.30 8.47
N GLN A 358 -4.10 9.82 7.27
CA GLN A 358 -4.69 9.31 6.04
C GLN A 358 -4.19 7.90 5.70
N ILE A 359 -2.88 7.66 5.84
CA ILE A 359 -2.27 6.33 5.70
C ILE A 359 -2.86 5.37 6.73
N ARG A 360 -2.92 5.75 8.01
CA ARG A 360 -3.49 4.90 9.08
C ARG A 360 -4.95 4.54 8.82
N SER A 361 -5.74 5.44 8.23
CA SER A 361 -7.12 5.17 7.83
C SER A 361 -7.21 4.04 6.80
N LEU A 362 -6.36 4.07 5.76
CA LEU A 362 -6.25 2.99 4.78
C LEU A 362 -5.82 1.67 5.43
N LEU A 363 -4.77 1.70 6.25
CA LEU A 363 -4.26 0.50 6.93
C LEU A 363 -5.26 -0.09 7.94
N ALA A 364 -6.15 0.73 8.49
CA ALA A 364 -7.24 0.26 9.34
C ALA A 364 -8.34 -0.49 8.57
N SER A 365 -8.42 -0.31 7.24
CA SER A 365 -9.41 -0.92 6.33
C SER A 365 -10.85 -0.85 6.84
N GLY A 366 -11.19 0.31 7.40
CA GLY A 366 -12.54 0.60 7.87
C GLY A 366 -13.56 0.74 6.73
N PRO A 367 -14.87 0.72 7.04
CA PRO A 367 -15.93 0.77 6.04
C PRO A 367 -15.90 2.00 5.11
N TYR A 368 -15.26 3.09 5.54
CA TYR A 368 -15.11 4.32 4.77
C TYR A 368 -13.65 4.69 4.46
N ALA A 369 -12.69 3.80 4.71
CA ALA A 369 -11.26 4.12 4.59
C ALA A 369 -10.90 4.63 3.19
N THR A 370 -11.26 3.86 2.14
CA THR A 370 -11.01 4.23 0.75
C THR A 370 -11.79 5.47 0.31
N PHE A 371 -13.01 5.66 0.82
CA PHE A 371 -13.79 6.87 0.52
C PHE A 371 -13.14 8.11 1.12
N CYS A 372 -12.75 8.06 2.39
CA CYS A 372 -12.06 9.15 3.07
C CYS A 372 -10.73 9.46 2.36
N TYR A 373 -9.97 8.44 1.99
CA TYR A 373 -8.75 8.59 1.21
C TYR A 373 -8.98 9.36 -0.09
N LYS A 374 -9.85 8.85 -0.96
CA LYS A 374 -10.13 9.50 -2.25
C LYS A 374 -10.66 10.93 -2.13
N LYS A 375 -11.33 11.25 -1.01
CA LYS A 375 -11.85 12.60 -0.77
C LYS A 375 -10.75 13.59 -0.33
N TYR A 376 -9.79 13.15 0.47
CA TYR A 376 -8.85 14.04 1.15
C TYR A 376 -7.40 13.94 0.64
N SER A 377 -7.00 12.89 -0.07
CA SER A 377 -5.64 12.73 -0.60
C SER A 377 -5.21 13.90 -1.48
N ASP A 378 -6.06 14.26 -2.44
CA ASP A 378 -5.76 15.30 -3.42
C ASP A 378 -5.81 16.68 -2.76
N LEU A 379 -6.76 16.88 -1.83
CA LEU A 379 -6.85 18.11 -1.06
C LEU A 379 -5.57 18.33 -0.23
N LEU A 380 -5.07 17.28 0.44
CA LEU A 380 -3.86 17.36 1.24
C LEU A 380 -2.63 17.62 0.37
N THR A 381 -2.57 16.99 -0.80
CA THR A 381 -1.47 17.18 -1.76
C THR A 381 -1.49 18.61 -2.32
N ASN A 382 -2.67 19.14 -2.67
CA ASN A 382 -2.81 20.51 -3.17
C ASN A 382 -2.47 21.57 -2.11
N GLN A 383 -2.54 21.23 -0.83
CA GLN A 383 -2.23 22.16 0.25
C GLN A 383 -0.76 22.61 0.22
N PHE A 384 0.17 21.77 -0.26
CA PHE A 384 1.56 22.16 -0.45
C PHE A 384 1.70 23.36 -1.39
N SER A 385 1.01 23.30 -2.54
CA SER A 385 1.05 24.35 -3.57
C SER A 385 0.37 25.64 -3.14
N ILE A 386 -0.74 25.54 -2.39
CA ILE A 386 -1.40 26.73 -1.81
C ILE A 386 -0.44 27.45 -0.84
N THR A 387 0.24 26.68 0.01
CA THR A 387 1.14 27.24 1.02
C THR A 387 2.40 27.85 0.42
N SER A 388 3.00 27.25 -0.62
CA SER A 388 4.12 27.85 -1.34
C SER A 388 3.69 29.10 -2.10
N TYR A 389 2.53 29.07 -2.77
CA TYR A 389 1.99 30.22 -3.49
C TYR A 389 1.80 31.45 -2.58
N ASP A 390 1.18 31.28 -1.42
CA ASP A 390 0.99 32.37 -0.44
C ASP A 390 2.33 33.01 -0.03
N GLN A 391 3.38 32.19 0.10
CA GLN A 391 4.72 32.63 0.44
C GLN A 391 5.38 33.44 -0.69
N VAL A 392 5.24 32.98 -1.93
CA VAL A 392 5.72 33.67 -3.14
C VAL A 392 5.01 35.02 -3.29
N GLU A 393 3.68 35.05 -3.17
CA GLU A 393 2.91 36.28 -3.33
C GLU A 393 3.29 37.34 -2.27
N CYS A 394 3.51 36.92 -1.02
CA CYS A 394 3.99 37.82 0.03
C CYS A 394 5.33 38.48 -0.34
N LYS A 395 6.23 37.74 -0.98
CA LYS A 395 7.54 38.26 -1.39
C LYS A 395 7.46 39.17 -2.60
N ASP A 396 6.62 38.86 -3.59
CA ASP A 396 6.40 39.72 -4.76
C ASP A 396 5.83 41.08 -4.36
N ILE A 397 4.86 41.09 -3.43
CA ILE A 397 4.29 42.32 -2.87
C ILE A 397 5.38 43.13 -2.14
N GLU A 398 6.19 42.47 -1.33
CA GLU A 398 7.25 43.14 -0.58
C GLU A 398 8.34 43.70 -1.51
N GLN A 399 8.72 42.96 -2.55
CA GLN A 399 9.68 43.40 -3.56
C GLN A 399 9.16 44.66 -4.27
N THR A 400 7.88 44.69 -4.65
CA THR A 400 7.24 45.86 -5.25
C THR A 400 7.30 47.10 -4.33
N ARG A 401 7.07 46.90 -3.03
CA ARG A 401 7.18 47.96 -2.02
C ARG A 401 8.60 48.51 -1.93
N LEU A 402 9.60 47.65 -1.99
CA LEU A 402 11.01 48.03 -1.89
C LEU A 402 11.52 48.73 -3.15
N TYR A 403 11.08 48.33 -4.35
CA TYR A 403 11.37 49.09 -5.57
C TYR A 403 10.75 50.50 -5.53
N THR A 404 9.55 50.63 -4.96
CA THR A 404 8.93 51.95 -4.77
C THR A 404 9.79 52.84 -3.86
N LEU A 405 10.35 52.27 -2.78
CA LEU A 405 11.28 52.99 -1.90
C LEU A 405 12.56 53.42 -2.64
N GLN A 406 13.12 52.55 -3.47
CA GLN A 406 14.29 52.84 -4.31
C GLN A 406 14.04 54.00 -5.28
N GLN A 407 12.83 54.10 -5.86
CA GLN A 407 12.48 55.18 -6.79
C GLN A 407 12.27 56.54 -6.11
N MET A 408 12.07 56.57 -4.79
CA MET A 408 11.90 57.80 -4.01
C MET A 408 13.23 58.44 -3.56
N THR A 409 14.34 57.69 -3.66
CA THR A 409 15.71 58.13 -3.33
C THR A 409 16.47 58.48 -4.59
#